data_AF-A0A6A5B017-F1
#
_entry.id   AF-A0A6A5B017-F1
#
_cell.length_a   1.000
_cell.length_b   1.000
_cell.length_c   1.000
_cell.angle_alpha   90.00
_cell.angle_beta   90.00
_cell.angle_gamma   90.00
#
_symmetry.space_group_name_H-M   'P 1'
#
loop_
_entity.id
_entity.type
_entity.pdbx_description
1 polymer ?
#
loop_
_entity_poly.entity_id
_entity_poly.type
_entity_poly.pdbx_seq_one_letter_code
_entity_poly.pdbx_strand_id
1 'polypeptide(L)'
;MGIPEFYEEAWTDKDLSTFFNKYMDGDAIPTLVTHQVPSRDDTEGQASAEASLDLQYITALAPRTTTYVWSQSGSNPFSAADEPFVEWAEDILTMKQPPYVVSLSYADDEEHIFAASEAYARSFDPLLMKLGVRGVSVFVASGDDGVAGQRPGLRKTNIDNKAEWCKQHGPQWPTSSPYVTSVGATMLSKLTDSSGFFNTLDEVVCTSSLGSAITSGGGFSTQYARPAYQDAAVQG
;
A
#
# COMPACT_ATOMS: atom_id res chain seq x y z
N MET A 1 -6.04 11.57 -8.82
CA MET A 1 -5.64 10.28 -8.21
C MET A 1 -6.24 10.21 -6.82
N GLY A 2 -6.29 9.03 -6.21
CA GLY A 2 -6.82 8.82 -4.86
C GLY A 2 -5.76 8.23 -3.95
N ILE A 3 -5.67 8.72 -2.73
CA ILE A 3 -4.85 8.14 -1.65
C ILE A 3 -5.73 8.00 -0.40
N PRO A 4 -6.09 6.77 -0.01
CA PRO A 4 -6.69 6.53 1.28
C PRO A 4 -5.63 6.31 2.34
N GLU A 5 -5.65 7.19 3.33
CA GLU A 5 -4.83 7.16 4.53
C GLU A 5 -5.61 6.56 5.68
N PHE A 6 -4.98 5.62 6.38
CA PHE A 6 -5.55 4.82 7.45
C PHE A 6 -4.79 5.05 8.76
N TYR A 7 -5.27 4.45 9.85
CA TYR A 7 -4.68 4.59 11.18
C TYR A 7 -4.62 6.05 11.66
N GLU A 8 -3.58 6.39 12.43
CA GLU A 8 -3.31 7.74 12.93
C GLU A 8 -2.32 8.50 12.01
N GLU A 9 -2.10 8.01 10.79
CA GLU A 9 -1.15 8.61 9.84
C GLU A 9 -1.70 9.92 9.30
N ALA A 10 -0.96 11.02 9.46
CA ALA A 10 -1.39 12.37 9.12
C ALA A 10 -0.41 13.07 8.18
N TRP A 11 -0.90 14.03 7.39
CA TRP A 11 -0.06 14.85 6.50
C TRP A 11 -0.35 16.32 6.75
N THR A 12 0.56 17.20 6.33
CA THR A 12 0.32 18.65 6.41
C THR A 12 0.61 19.38 5.11
N ASP A 13 -0.16 20.46 4.88
CA ASP A 13 0.08 21.39 3.77
C ASP A 13 1.50 21.98 3.83
N LYS A 14 2.07 22.14 5.03
CA LYS A 14 3.41 22.68 5.25
C LYS A 14 4.48 21.73 4.74
N ASP A 15 4.38 20.44 5.04
CA ASP A 15 5.34 19.44 4.58
C ASP A 15 5.26 19.26 3.08
N LEU A 16 4.04 19.19 2.53
CA LEU A 16 3.82 19.14 1.09
C LEU A 16 4.41 20.38 0.38
N SER A 17 4.15 21.58 0.90
CA SER A 17 4.71 22.82 0.35
C SER A 17 6.23 22.82 0.43
N THR A 18 6.80 22.33 1.53
CA THR A 18 8.26 22.23 1.70
C THR A 18 8.86 21.26 0.70
N PHE A 19 8.24 20.11 0.49
CA PHE A 19 8.65 19.13 -0.52
C PHE A 19 8.63 19.73 -1.93
N PHE A 20 7.51 20.36 -2.33
CA PHE A 20 7.36 20.94 -3.66
C PHE A 20 8.35 22.06 -3.92
N ASN A 21 8.53 22.97 -2.97
CA ASN A 21 9.50 24.06 -3.08
C ASN A 21 10.94 23.56 -3.18
N LYS A 22 11.23 22.37 -2.64
CA LYS A 22 12.58 21.80 -2.63
C LYS A 22 12.89 20.94 -3.86
N TYR A 23 11.90 20.23 -4.40
CA TYR A 23 12.14 19.16 -5.38
C TYR A 23 11.37 19.29 -6.69
N MET A 24 10.34 20.14 -6.76
CA MET A 24 9.46 20.23 -7.94
C MET A 24 9.68 21.50 -8.79
N ASP A 25 10.82 22.21 -8.59
CA ASP A 25 11.33 23.35 -9.38
C ASP A 25 10.28 24.13 -10.19
N GLY A 26 9.43 24.88 -9.49
CA GLY A 26 8.47 25.82 -10.10
C GLY A 26 7.13 25.21 -10.53
N ASP A 27 6.89 23.92 -10.31
CA ASP A 27 5.53 23.37 -10.36
C ASP A 27 4.68 23.93 -9.22
N ALA A 28 3.37 24.09 -9.51
CA ALA A 28 2.41 24.53 -8.52
C ALA A 28 2.11 23.41 -7.50
N ILE A 29 1.81 23.82 -6.27
CA ILE A 29 1.28 22.91 -5.24
C ILE A 29 -0.01 22.27 -5.80
N PRO A 30 -0.16 20.94 -5.70
CA PRO A 30 -1.27 20.20 -6.29
C PRO A 30 -2.62 20.60 -5.66
N THR A 31 -3.69 20.47 -6.44
CA THR A 31 -5.05 20.64 -5.90
C THR A 31 -5.49 19.39 -5.16
N LEU A 32 -5.76 19.54 -3.86
CA LEU A 32 -6.24 18.46 -2.99
C LEU A 32 -7.74 18.55 -2.75
N VAL A 33 -8.41 17.40 -2.77
CA VAL A 33 -9.81 17.25 -2.33
C VAL A 33 -9.81 16.29 -1.15
N THR A 34 -10.02 16.81 0.05
CA THR A 34 -9.94 16.02 1.28
C THR A 34 -11.31 15.46 1.68
N HIS A 35 -11.34 14.15 1.90
CA HIS A 35 -12.43 13.40 2.48
C HIS A 35 -12.03 13.05 3.92
N GLN A 36 -12.16 14.01 4.83
CA GLN A 36 -11.79 13.83 6.23
C GLN A 36 -12.94 13.25 7.05
N VAL A 37 -12.66 12.26 7.91
CA VAL A 37 -13.54 11.99 9.06
C VAL A 37 -13.34 13.10 10.11
N PRO A 38 -14.40 13.60 10.76
CA PRO A 38 -14.33 14.75 11.68
C PRO A 38 -13.40 14.65 12.89
N SER A 39 -12.86 13.45 13.18
CA SER A 39 -12.06 13.18 14.38
C SER A 39 -10.54 13.14 14.16
N ARG A 40 -10.04 13.33 12.92
CA ARG A 40 -8.61 13.26 12.64
C ARG A 40 -7.88 14.57 12.94
N ASP A 41 -6.70 14.45 13.54
CA ASP A 41 -5.78 15.53 13.85
C ASP A 41 -4.67 15.61 12.80
N ASP A 42 -4.81 16.48 11.81
CA ASP A 42 -3.79 16.76 10.77
C ASP A 42 -2.86 17.93 11.19
N THR A 43 -2.63 18.14 12.48
CA THR A 43 -1.67 19.16 12.93
C THR A 43 -0.22 18.74 12.66
N GLU A 44 0.68 19.72 12.60
CA GLU A 44 2.13 19.50 12.36
C GLU A 44 2.76 18.49 13.33
N GLY A 45 2.23 18.36 14.54
CA GLY A 45 2.71 17.38 15.52
C GLY A 45 2.33 15.92 15.24
N GLN A 46 1.35 15.70 14.36
CA GLN A 46 0.83 14.38 13.98
C GLN A 46 1.28 13.94 12.59
N ALA A 47 1.98 14.81 11.86
CA ALA A 47 2.51 14.51 10.54
C ALA A 47 3.39 13.25 10.60
N SER A 48 3.06 12.28 9.75
CA SER A 48 3.67 10.96 9.77
C SER A 48 4.39 10.68 8.46
N ALA A 49 5.27 9.68 8.48
CA ALA A 49 6.08 9.36 7.32
C ALA A 49 5.25 8.79 6.17
N GLU A 50 4.26 7.94 6.46
CA GLU A 50 3.45 7.24 5.45
C GLU A 50 2.57 8.21 4.67
N ALA A 51 1.66 8.91 5.35
CA ALA A 51 0.75 9.85 4.71
C ALA A 51 1.49 11.01 4.01
N SER A 52 2.65 11.42 4.55
CA SER A 52 3.51 12.39 3.86
C SER A 52 4.15 11.79 2.60
N LEU A 53 4.67 10.57 2.66
CA LEU A 53 5.31 9.88 1.53
C LEU A 53 4.33 9.69 0.38
N ASP A 54 3.16 9.12 0.66
CA ASP A 54 2.11 8.84 -0.31
C ASP A 54 1.67 10.12 -1.03
N LEU A 55 1.32 11.14 -0.25
CA LEU A 55 0.88 12.41 -0.82
C LEU A 55 1.98 13.10 -1.62
N GLN A 56 3.22 13.18 -1.10
CA GLN A 56 4.31 13.89 -1.76
C GLN A 56 4.71 13.23 -3.08
N TYR A 57 4.92 11.90 -3.10
CA TYR A 57 5.38 11.24 -4.32
C TYR A 57 4.29 11.09 -5.37
N ILE A 58 3.05 10.78 -4.97
CA ILE A 58 1.97 10.65 -5.94
C ILE A 58 1.72 12.00 -6.63
N THR A 59 1.75 13.09 -5.88
CA THR A 59 1.57 14.43 -6.45
C THR A 59 2.81 14.92 -7.17
N ALA A 60 4.03 14.51 -6.80
CA ALA A 60 5.24 14.80 -7.57
C ALA A 60 5.22 14.15 -8.96
N LEU A 61 4.71 12.92 -9.06
CA LEU A 61 4.66 12.19 -10.33
C LEU A 61 3.53 12.70 -11.26
N ALA A 62 2.46 13.27 -10.70
CA ALA A 62 1.38 13.86 -11.48
C ALA A 62 0.88 15.20 -10.89
N PRO A 63 1.71 16.25 -10.90
CA PRO A 63 1.47 17.50 -10.14
C PRO A 63 0.27 18.30 -10.62
N ARG A 64 -0.20 18.04 -11.84
CA ARG A 64 -1.34 18.74 -12.46
C ARG A 64 -2.66 17.98 -12.35
N THR A 65 -2.67 16.88 -11.60
CA THR A 65 -3.87 16.05 -11.42
C THR A 65 -4.49 16.35 -10.05
N THR A 66 -5.80 16.57 -10.00
CA THR A 66 -6.53 16.64 -8.73
C THR A 66 -6.31 15.36 -7.93
N THR A 67 -5.88 15.51 -6.68
CA THR A 67 -5.61 14.39 -5.78
C THR A 67 -6.65 14.38 -4.68
N TYR A 68 -7.38 13.27 -4.59
CA TYR A 68 -8.37 13.00 -3.56
C TYR A 68 -7.67 12.28 -2.42
N VAL A 69 -7.78 12.81 -1.22
CA VAL A 69 -7.15 12.26 -0.02
C VAL A 69 -8.26 11.83 0.92
N TRP A 70 -8.37 10.53 1.20
CA TRP A 70 -9.22 10.04 2.26
C TRP A 70 -8.40 9.96 3.52
N SER A 71 -8.94 10.53 4.57
CA SER A 71 -8.40 10.42 5.91
C SER A 71 -9.41 9.56 6.65
N GLN A 72 -9.16 8.26 6.79
CA GLN A 72 -10.08 7.37 7.48
C GLN A 72 -9.82 7.35 8.99
N SER A 73 -10.82 6.91 9.75
CA SER A 73 -10.74 6.76 11.21
C SER A 73 -10.55 5.29 11.55
N GLY A 74 -9.77 5.01 12.58
CA GLY A 74 -9.52 3.65 13.07
C GLY A 74 -8.13 3.61 13.69
N SER A 75 -7.95 2.89 14.78
CA SER A 75 -6.67 2.86 15.52
C SER A 75 -6.06 1.46 15.61
N ASN A 76 -6.64 0.46 14.93
CA ASN A 76 -6.31 -0.92 15.25
C ASN A 76 -6.43 -1.91 14.07
N PRO A 77 -5.34 -2.58 13.64
CA PRO A 77 -5.35 -3.60 12.59
C PRO A 77 -5.81 -5.02 13.06
N PHE A 78 -6.58 -5.14 14.15
CA PHE A 78 -6.90 -6.45 14.73
C PHE A 78 -8.39 -6.71 14.96
N SER A 79 -9.28 -5.93 14.34
CA SER A 79 -10.71 -6.18 14.41
C SER A 79 -11.44 -5.70 13.17
N ALA A 80 -12.44 -6.47 12.74
CA ALA A 80 -13.34 -6.09 11.65
C ALA A 80 -14.18 -4.82 11.93
N ALA A 81 -14.11 -4.27 13.16
CA ALA A 81 -14.76 -3.03 13.53
C ALA A 81 -13.84 -1.80 13.35
N ASP A 82 -12.55 -2.01 13.04
CA ASP A 82 -11.52 -0.96 13.02
C ASP A 82 -10.75 -0.87 11.69
N GLU A 83 -11.18 -1.61 10.66
CA GLU A 83 -10.61 -1.57 9.32
C GLU A 83 -11.51 -0.75 8.39
N PRO A 84 -11.11 0.46 7.94
CA PRO A 84 -11.99 1.30 7.15
C PRO A 84 -11.81 1.11 5.63
N PHE A 85 -11.30 -0.04 5.19
CA PHE A 85 -11.13 -0.34 3.75
C PHE A 85 -12.48 -0.43 3.03
N VAL A 86 -13.44 -1.13 3.63
CA VAL A 86 -14.81 -1.27 3.10
C VAL A 86 -15.49 0.09 3.02
N GLU A 87 -15.45 0.86 4.09
CA GLU A 87 -16.02 2.20 4.22
C GLU A 87 -15.41 3.16 3.20
N TRP A 88 -14.08 3.12 3.03
CA TRP A 88 -13.41 3.85 1.98
C TRP A 88 -13.96 3.48 0.60
N ALA A 89 -14.01 2.18 0.27
CA ALA A 89 -14.49 1.73 -1.04
C ALA A 89 -15.97 2.08 -1.28
N GLU A 90 -16.80 2.07 -0.23
CA GLU A 90 -18.17 2.54 -0.31
C GLU A 90 -18.24 4.04 -0.61
N ASP A 91 -17.43 4.87 0.07
CA ASP A 91 -17.41 6.33 -0.15
C ASP A 91 -17.03 6.69 -1.59
N ILE A 92 -15.93 6.13 -2.11
CA ILE A 92 -15.50 6.37 -3.51
C ILE A 92 -16.57 5.90 -4.52
N LEU A 93 -17.33 4.84 -4.19
CA LEU A 93 -18.42 4.37 -5.02
C LEU A 93 -19.62 5.33 -5.05
N THR A 94 -19.80 6.19 -4.03
CA THR A 94 -20.85 7.22 -4.04
C THR A 94 -20.51 8.41 -4.95
N MET A 95 -19.22 8.64 -5.22
CA MET A 95 -18.78 9.78 -6.03
C MET A 95 -19.32 9.68 -7.45
N LYS A 96 -19.85 10.77 -8.01
CA LYS A 96 -20.27 10.81 -9.43
C LYS A 96 -19.10 10.59 -10.39
N GLN A 97 -17.95 11.16 -10.08
CA GLN A 97 -16.70 11.05 -10.84
C GLN A 97 -15.56 10.68 -9.86
N PRO A 98 -15.31 9.39 -9.63
CA PRO A 98 -14.23 8.94 -8.75
C PRO A 98 -12.86 9.16 -9.41
N PRO A 99 -11.76 9.19 -8.65
CA PRO A 99 -10.43 9.15 -9.24
C PRO A 99 -10.24 7.86 -10.05
N TYR A 100 -9.57 7.95 -11.20
CA TYR A 100 -9.29 6.79 -12.05
C TYR A 100 -8.17 5.88 -11.53
N VAL A 101 -7.33 6.39 -10.63
CA VAL A 101 -6.19 5.68 -10.06
C VAL A 101 -6.19 5.93 -8.57
N VAL A 102 -6.08 4.86 -7.80
CA VAL A 102 -5.96 4.84 -6.35
C VAL A 102 -4.66 4.13 -5.98
N SER A 103 -3.86 4.72 -5.10
CA SER A 103 -2.69 4.11 -4.47
C SER A 103 -2.99 3.86 -2.99
N LEU A 104 -2.89 2.62 -2.53
CA LEU A 104 -3.20 2.19 -1.16
C LEU A 104 -1.98 1.48 -0.57
N SER A 105 -1.44 2.00 0.52
CA SER A 105 -0.18 1.58 1.15
C SER A 105 -0.36 0.75 2.44
N TYR A 106 -1.61 0.37 2.76
CA TYR A 106 -1.95 -0.30 4.01
C TYR A 106 -2.37 -1.75 3.78
N ALA A 107 -1.99 -2.63 4.71
CA ALA A 107 -2.36 -4.03 4.67
C ALA A 107 -2.28 -4.68 6.06
N ASP A 108 -3.03 -5.77 6.19
CA ASP A 108 -3.09 -6.67 7.35
C ASP A 108 -2.59 -8.07 6.96
N ASP A 109 -2.29 -8.90 7.96
CA ASP A 109 -2.04 -10.32 7.75
C ASP A 109 -3.33 -11.00 7.23
N GLU A 110 -3.28 -11.61 6.04
CA GLU A 110 -4.45 -12.21 5.39
C GLU A 110 -5.12 -13.27 6.27
N GLU A 111 -4.31 -14.15 6.89
CA GLU A 111 -4.83 -15.18 7.79
C GLU A 111 -5.56 -14.56 9.00
N HIS A 112 -5.06 -13.44 9.53
CA HIS A 112 -5.63 -12.79 10.70
C HIS A 112 -7.01 -12.20 10.40
N ILE A 113 -7.12 -11.39 9.33
CA ILE A 113 -8.40 -10.74 9.01
C ILE A 113 -9.46 -11.77 8.60
N PHE A 114 -9.09 -12.80 7.85
CA PHE A 114 -10.05 -13.87 7.52
C PHE A 114 -10.49 -14.66 8.77
N ALA A 115 -9.61 -14.86 9.75
CA ALA A 115 -9.98 -15.47 11.02
C ALA A 115 -10.85 -14.55 11.90
N ALA A 116 -10.58 -13.25 11.90
CA ALA A 116 -11.34 -12.26 12.66
C ALA A 116 -12.73 -12.04 12.07
N SER A 117 -12.84 -11.88 10.74
CA SER A 117 -14.08 -11.75 10.00
C SER A 117 -13.90 -11.99 8.50
N GLU A 118 -14.00 -13.25 8.08
CA GLU A 118 -14.07 -13.60 6.65
C GLU A 118 -15.18 -12.85 5.91
N ALA A 119 -16.32 -12.60 6.56
CA ALA A 119 -17.43 -11.86 5.96
C ALA A 119 -17.04 -10.41 5.62
N TYR A 120 -16.29 -9.75 6.50
CA TYR A 120 -15.76 -8.41 6.24
C TYR A 120 -14.75 -8.45 5.07
N ALA A 121 -13.73 -9.31 5.14
CA ALA A 121 -12.70 -9.42 4.11
C ALA A 121 -13.31 -9.69 2.71
N ARG A 122 -14.28 -10.62 2.64
CA ARG A 122 -14.98 -10.96 1.39
C ARG A 122 -15.98 -9.89 0.94
N SER A 123 -16.42 -8.98 1.81
CA SER A 123 -17.30 -7.88 1.40
C SER A 123 -16.57 -6.82 0.58
N PHE A 124 -15.25 -6.70 0.74
CA PHE A 124 -14.42 -5.73 0.03
C PHE A 124 -14.26 -6.07 -1.46
N ASP A 125 -14.15 -7.34 -1.80
CA ASP A 125 -13.97 -7.82 -3.18
C ASP A 125 -15.06 -7.32 -4.15
N PRO A 126 -16.38 -7.46 -3.87
CA PRO A 126 -17.42 -6.88 -4.70
C PRO A 126 -17.31 -5.35 -4.87
N LEU A 127 -16.77 -4.64 -3.88
CA LEU A 127 -16.56 -3.18 -3.98
C LEU A 127 -15.40 -2.86 -4.93
N LEU A 128 -14.28 -3.59 -4.83
CA LEU A 128 -13.17 -3.50 -5.78
C LEU A 128 -13.61 -3.85 -7.20
N MET A 129 -14.44 -4.88 -7.37
CA MET A 129 -15.02 -5.22 -8.67
C MET A 129 -15.89 -4.08 -9.23
N LYS A 130 -16.74 -3.47 -8.40
CA LYS A 130 -17.55 -2.30 -8.80
C LYS A 130 -16.65 -1.14 -9.20
N LEU A 131 -15.57 -0.88 -8.47
CA LEU A 131 -14.59 0.14 -8.81
C LEU A 131 -13.92 -0.13 -10.17
N GLY A 132 -13.50 -1.38 -10.41
CA GLY A 132 -12.96 -1.80 -11.71
C GLY A 132 -13.96 -1.57 -12.86
N VAL A 133 -15.24 -1.89 -12.68
CA VAL A 133 -16.29 -1.64 -13.68
C VAL A 133 -16.50 -0.13 -13.93
N ARG A 134 -16.25 0.71 -12.93
CA ARG A 134 -16.27 2.18 -13.07
C ARG A 134 -14.98 2.74 -13.68
N GLY A 135 -14.02 1.90 -14.05
CA GLY A 135 -12.74 2.33 -14.64
C GLY A 135 -11.73 2.84 -13.62
N VAL A 136 -11.88 2.48 -12.34
CA VAL A 136 -10.91 2.82 -11.29
C VAL A 136 -9.88 1.69 -11.18
N SER A 137 -8.60 2.05 -11.26
CA SER A 137 -7.47 1.15 -11.00
C SER A 137 -7.02 1.31 -9.55
N VAL A 138 -7.04 0.21 -8.79
CA VAL A 138 -6.61 0.18 -7.39
C VAL A 138 -5.26 -0.52 -7.30
N PHE A 139 -4.25 0.19 -6.86
CA PHE A 139 -2.91 -0.31 -6.60
C PHE A 139 -2.73 -0.47 -5.10
N VAL A 140 -2.19 -1.62 -4.67
CA VAL A 140 -1.96 -1.91 -3.26
C VAL A 140 -0.51 -2.32 -3.05
N ALA A 141 0.16 -1.75 -2.05
CA ALA A 141 1.51 -2.19 -1.67
C ALA A 141 1.54 -3.69 -1.36
N SER A 142 2.57 -4.39 -1.81
CA SER A 142 2.71 -5.84 -1.58
C SER A 142 3.15 -6.22 -0.16
N GLY A 143 3.68 -5.25 0.59
CA GLY A 143 4.24 -5.45 1.93
C GLY A 143 5.73 -5.15 2.05
N ASP A 144 6.18 -5.00 3.29
CA ASP A 144 7.56 -4.60 3.64
C ASP A 144 8.39 -5.68 4.35
N ASP A 145 7.80 -6.83 4.63
CA ASP A 145 8.39 -7.90 5.44
C ASP A 145 8.66 -9.19 4.65
N GLY A 146 8.79 -9.08 3.32
CA GLY A 146 9.07 -10.20 2.46
C GLY A 146 8.00 -11.29 2.51
N VAL A 147 8.43 -12.55 2.37
CA VAL A 147 7.54 -13.72 2.39
C VAL A 147 6.88 -13.95 3.76
N ALA A 148 7.42 -13.36 4.83
CA ALA A 148 6.91 -13.56 6.18
C ALA A 148 5.67 -12.70 6.47
N GLY A 149 5.48 -11.59 5.75
CA GLY A 149 4.44 -10.61 6.05
C GLY A 149 4.57 -10.05 7.47
N GLN A 150 3.44 -9.62 8.05
CA GLN A 150 3.43 -9.05 9.40
C GLN A 150 3.54 -10.12 10.50
N ARG A 151 3.58 -11.42 10.15
CA ARG A 151 3.64 -12.55 11.10
C ARG A 151 4.93 -12.58 11.93
N PRO A 152 4.93 -12.16 13.22
CA PRO A 152 6.15 -12.05 14.01
C PRO A 152 6.77 -13.42 14.34
N GLY A 153 5.95 -14.49 14.34
CA GLY A 153 6.38 -15.87 14.54
C GLY A 153 7.21 -16.44 13.37
N LEU A 154 7.00 -15.91 12.16
CA LEU A 154 7.79 -16.26 10.99
C LEU A 154 9.14 -15.51 10.95
N ARG A 155 9.26 -14.39 11.68
CA ARG A 155 10.52 -13.62 11.78
C ARG A 155 11.60 -14.32 12.63
N LYS A 156 11.24 -15.35 13.40
CA LYS A 156 12.13 -16.04 14.37
C LYS A 156 12.30 -17.54 14.12
N THR A 157 11.85 -18.03 12.97
CA THR A 157 11.86 -19.48 12.69
C THR A 157 13.26 -19.93 12.28
N ASN A 158 13.68 -21.08 12.82
CA ASN A 158 14.98 -21.66 12.47
C ASN A 158 14.99 -22.11 10.99
N ILE A 159 15.88 -21.51 10.20
CA ILE A 159 16.06 -21.75 8.75
C ILE A 159 16.69 -23.12 8.42
N ASP A 160 17.08 -23.90 9.42
CA ASP A 160 17.75 -25.20 9.23
C ASP A 160 16.89 -26.22 8.46
N ASN A 161 15.56 -26.10 8.51
CA ASN A 161 14.65 -26.92 7.71
C ASN A 161 13.95 -26.09 6.62
N LYS A 162 14.67 -25.88 5.51
CA LYS A 162 14.18 -25.17 4.32
C LYS A 162 12.84 -25.69 3.80
N ALA A 163 12.61 -27.01 3.87
CA ALA A 163 11.38 -27.62 3.35
C ALA A 163 10.14 -27.27 4.19
N GLU A 164 10.29 -27.06 5.50
CA GLU A 164 9.20 -26.59 6.36
C GLU A 164 8.99 -25.08 6.24
N TRP A 165 10.07 -24.31 6.10
CA TRP A 165 9.97 -22.86 5.89
C TRP A 165 9.28 -22.51 4.57
N CYS A 166 9.58 -23.19 3.46
CA CYS A 166 8.92 -22.94 2.18
C CYS A 166 7.40 -23.19 2.20
N LYS A 167 6.86 -23.85 3.24
CA LYS A 167 5.42 -24.05 3.43
C LYS A 167 4.76 -22.91 4.21
N GLN A 168 5.54 -22.04 4.86
CA GLN A 168 5.05 -20.97 5.71
C GLN A 168 5.27 -19.62 5.02
N HIS A 169 4.19 -18.93 4.71
CA HIS A 169 4.20 -17.59 4.15
C HIS A 169 3.10 -16.75 4.82
N GLY A 170 3.31 -15.44 4.87
CA GLY A 170 2.36 -14.47 5.39
C GLY A 170 1.89 -13.55 4.27
N PRO A 171 1.01 -14.01 3.36
CA PRO A 171 0.39 -13.11 2.41
C PRO A 171 -0.40 -12.04 3.17
N GLN A 172 -0.43 -10.84 2.62
CA GLN A 172 -1.16 -9.72 3.20
C GLN A 172 -2.45 -9.45 2.45
N TRP A 173 -3.43 -8.88 3.15
CA TRP A 173 -4.71 -8.43 2.62
C TRP A 173 -4.82 -6.91 2.81
N PRO A 174 -5.36 -6.12 1.86
CA PRO A 174 -6.10 -6.55 0.68
C PRO A 174 -5.25 -6.83 -0.57
N THR A 175 -3.92 -6.69 -0.48
CA THR A 175 -3.03 -6.85 -1.65
C THR A 175 -3.13 -8.23 -2.33
N SER A 176 -3.56 -9.26 -1.59
CA SER A 176 -3.82 -10.60 -2.13
C SER A 176 -5.12 -10.75 -2.93
N SER A 177 -6.04 -9.77 -2.90
CA SER A 177 -7.29 -9.81 -3.66
C SER A 177 -6.99 -9.84 -5.17
N PRO A 178 -7.68 -10.68 -5.96
CA PRO A 178 -7.47 -10.76 -7.41
C PRO A 178 -8.03 -9.54 -8.18
N TYR A 179 -8.61 -8.56 -7.48
CA TYR A 179 -9.24 -7.37 -8.05
C TYR A 179 -8.43 -6.09 -7.87
N VAL A 180 -7.21 -6.19 -7.35
CA VAL A 180 -6.25 -5.08 -7.26
C VAL A 180 -4.98 -5.38 -8.06
N THR A 181 -4.17 -4.35 -8.28
CA THR A 181 -2.79 -4.52 -8.72
C THR A 181 -1.86 -4.46 -7.51
N SER A 182 -1.31 -5.60 -7.10
CA SER A 182 -0.29 -5.66 -6.05
C SER A 182 1.04 -5.13 -6.58
N VAL A 183 1.68 -4.21 -5.85
CA VAL A 183 2.91 -3.53 -6.26
C VAL A 183 4.07 -3.91 -5.33
N GLY A 184 5.07 -4.58 -5.92
CA GLY A 184 6.34 -4.92 -5.27
C GLY A 184 7.30 -3.76 -5.16
N ALA A 185 8.43 -3.98 -4.47
CA ALA A 185 9.48 -3.00 -4.31
C ALA A 185 10.79 -3.46 -4.98
N THR A 186 11.41 -2.55 -5.74
CA THR A 186 12.78 -2.66 -6.25
C THR A 186 13.69 -1.69 -5.52
N MET A 187 14.99 -1.91 -5.62
CA MET A 187 16.02 -0.95 -5.25
C MET A 187 17.08 -0.93 -6.34
N LEU A 188 17.71 0.22 -6.54
CA LEU A 188 18.84 0.33 -7.45
C LEU A 188 20.03 -0.45 -6.87
N SER A 189 20.68 -1.25 -7.72
CA SER A 189 21.85 -2.04 -7.32
C SER A 189 22.95 -1.12 -6.76
N LYS A 190 23.47 -1.45 -5.57
CA LYS A 190 24.59 -0.68 -5.00
C LYS A 190 25.84 -0.96 -5.83
N LEU A 191 26.39 0.05 -6.50
CA LEU A 191 27.79 0.00 -6.91
C LEU A 191 28.66 0.00 -5.66
N THR A 192 29.74 -0.77 -5.68
CA THR A 192 30.75 -0.78 -4.62
C THR A 192 31.40 0.59 -4.51
N ASP A 193 30.86 1.37 -3.58
CA ASP A 193 31.46 2.48 -2.85
C ASP A 193 31.81 3.80 -3.58
N SER A 194 31.62 4.87 -2.80
CA SER A 194 32.03 6.26 -2.97
C SER A 194 31.26 7.17 -3.96
N SER A 195 30.40 7.97 -3.34
CA SER A 195 29.87 9.27 -3.78
C SER A 195 28.71 9.30 -4.79
N GLY A 196 27.55 9.75 -4.28
CA GLY A 196 26.45 10.27 -5.07
C GLY A 196 25.44 9.21 -5.49
N PHE A 197 24.18 9.50 -5.18
CA PHE A 197 22.94 8.91 -5.70
C PHE A 197 23.14 7.81 -6.77
N PHE A 198 22.76 6.58 -6.42
CA PHE A 198 22.53 5.41 -7.28
C PHE A 198 22.84 5.58 -8.78
N ASN A 199 24.11 5.53 -9.18
CA ASN A 199 24.54 5.58 -10.58
C ASN A 199 24.49 4.19 -11.24
N THR A 200 23.34 3.53 -11.22
CA THR A 200 23.12 2.24 -11.90
C THR A 200 21.83 2.27 -12.70
N LEU A 201 21.79 1.50 -13.79
CA LEU A 201 20.57 1.24 -14.55
C LEU A 201 19.90 -0.07 -14.13
N ASP A 202 20.48 -0.79 -13.16
CA ASP A 202 20.00 -2.08 -12.72
C ASP A 202 19.09 -1.95 -11.50
N GLU A 203 17.88 -2.46 -11.62
CA GLU A 203 16.96 -2.67 -10.51
C GLU A 203 17.11 -4.11 -9.98
N VAL A 204 17.24 -4.24 -8.66
CA VAL A 204 17.21 -5.51 -7.94
C VAL A 204 16.05 -5.53 -6.96
N VAL A 205 15.69 -6.71 -6.46
CA VAL A 205 14.65 -6.83 -5.43
C VAL A 205 15.01 -5.98 -4.21
N CYS A 206 14.07 -5.19 -3.73
CA CYS A 206 14.24 -4.45 -2.49
C CYS A 206 14.32 -5.42 -1.31
N THR A 207 15.45 -5.45 -0.60
CA THR A 207 15.67 -6.40 0.50
C THR A 207 16.56 -5.82 1.59
N SER A 208 16.19 -6.11 2.84
CA SER A 208 16.98 -5.78 4.02
C SER A 208 18.38 -6.41 4.00
N SER A 209 18.55 -7.56 3.35
CA SER A 209 19.87 -8.21 3.19
C SER A 209 20.87 -7.39 2.36
N LEU A 210 20.38 -6.46 1.53
CA LEU A 210 21.19 -5.49 0.78
C LEU A 210 21.18 -4.09 1.42
N GLY A 211 20.63 -3.98 2.64
CA GLY A 211 20.59 -2.76 3.45
C GLY A 211 19.46 -1.79 3.08
N SER A 212 18.35 -2.29 2.53
CA SER A 212 17.09 -1.52 2.49
C SER A 212 16.39 -1.53 3.85
N ALA A 213 15.53 -0.54 4.11
CA ALA A 213 14.67 -0.50 5.29
C ALA A 213 13.54 -1.53 5.23
N ILE A 214 13.13 -1.92 4.01
CA ILE A 214 12.04 -2.86 3.75
C ILE A 214 12.55 -4.06 2.94
N THR A 215 11.78 -5.14 2.93
CA THR A 215 11.95 -6.28 2.02
C THR A 215 10.65 -6.46 1.25
N SER A 216 10.71 -6.39 -0.08
CA SER A 216 9.52 -6.47 -0.93
C SER A 216 8.66 -7.68 -0.57
N GLY A 217 7.41 -7.42 -0.21
CA GLY A 217 6.39 -8.44 -0.02
C GLY A 217 6.16 -9.26 -1.28
N GLY A 218 5.71 -10.49 -1.09
CA GLY A 218 5.45 -11.40 -2.20
C GLY A 218 5.14 -12.82 -1.73
N GLY A 219 4.29 -13.50 -2.49
CA GLY A 219 3.85 -14.85 -2.17
C GLY A 219 2.57 -15.21 -2.92
N PHE A 220 1.86 -16.20 -2.40
CA PHE A 220 0.55 -16.59 -2.89
C PHE A 220 -0.47 -16.48 -1.75
N SER A 221 -1.69 -16.09 -2.09
CA SER A 221 -2.80 -16.08 -1.14
C SER A 221 -3.09 -17.50 -0.63
N THR A 222 -3.50 -17.59 0.64
CA THR A 222 -4.08 -18.80 1.23
C THR A 222 -5.62 -18.82 1.16
N GLN A 223 -6.24 -17.69 0.79
CA GLN A 223 -7.69 -17.48 0.79
C GLN A 223 -8.29 -17.39 -0.61
N TYR A 224 -7.52 -16.89 -1.58
CA TYR A 224 -7.93 -16.70 -2.96
C TYR A 224 -7.32 -17.77 -3.87
N ALA A 225 -8.17 -18.36 -4.71
CA ALA A 225 -7.69 -19.20 -5.80
C ALA A 225 -6.98 -18.34 -6.86
N ARG A 226 -5.97 -18.90 -7.52
CA ARG A 226 -5.29 -18.22 -8.62
C ARG A 226 -6.28 -17.88 -9.73
N PRO A 227 -6.42 -16.60 -10.11
CA PRO A 227 -7.27 -16.21 -11.24
C PRO A 227 -6.63 -16.65 -12.57
N ALA A 228 -7.48 -17.02 -13.53
CA ALA A 228 -7.03 -17.58 -14.81
C ALA A 228 -6.08 -16.67 -15.61
N TYR A 229 -6.19 -15.34 -15.44
CA TYR A 229 -5.29 -14.39 -16.10
C TYR A 229 -3.83 -14.48 -15.62
N GLN A 230 -3.57 -15.15 -14.50
CA GLN A 230 -2.21 -15.42 -13.97
C GLN A 230 -1.67 -16.81 -14.31
N ASP A 231 -2.49 -17.72 -14.89
CA ASP A 231 -2.07 -19.12 -15.07
C ASP A 231 -0.80 -19.24 -15.90
N ALA A 232 -0.68 -18.51 -17.01
CA ALA A 232 0.49 -18.55 -17.88
C ALA A 232 1.77 -18.06 -17.18
N ALA A 233 1.66 -17.11 -16.25
CA ALA A 233 2.81 -16.56 -15.52
C ALA A 233 3.24 -17.47 -14.36
N VAL A 234 2.30 -18.19 -13.74
CA VAL A 234 2.56 -18.97 -12.51
C VAL A 234 2.85 -20.45 -12.78
N GLN A 235 2.26 -21.06 -13.80
CA GLN A 235 2.43 -22.49 -14.11
C GLN A 235 3.70 -22.81 -14.93
N GLY A 236 4.60 -21.83 -15.10
CA GLY A 236 5.78 -21.91 -15.98
C GLY A 236 6.60 -23.18 -15.89
#